data_AF-A0A644U5N0-F1
#
_entry.id   AF-A0A644U5N0-F1
#
_cell.length_a   1.000
_cell.length_b   1.000
_cell.length_c   1.000
_cell.angle_alpha   90.00
_cell.angle_beta   90.00
_cell.angle_gamma   90.00
#
_symmetry.space_group_name_H-M   'P 1'
#
loop_
_entity.id
_entity.type
_entity.pdbx_description
1 polymer ?
#
loop_
_entity_poly.entity_id
_entity_poly.type
_entity_poly.pdbx_seq_one_letter_code
_entity_poly.pdbx_strand_id
1 'polypeptide(L)'
;MTKQRITIISLVSMLIFGLLLSGKLLYENKWLEGSLIKESQQISGVLSAEILDKQGASEMLVNTGQVTNLQSLCTQLKTISGKHPIRLVDQRTPELEEVYQQMQFAIQEGMVMGNFTQMRETLAIQAEQAGVVMNLTMDNEGIYLVLTQGEHQLVSVIERHGQGTFLPSVGRDYPGMNQ
;
A
#
# COMPACT_ATOMS: atom_id res chain seq x y z
N MET A 1 27.30 57.62 -3.68
CA MET A 1 27.00 56.72 -4.82
C MET A 1 27.15 55.22 -4.49
N THR A 2 28.14 54.78 -3.70
CA THR A 2 28.38 53.36 -3.36
C THR A 2 27.36 52.76 -2.38
N LYS A 3 26.94 53.50 -1.35
CA LYS A 3 25.96 53.01 -0.35
C LYS A 3 24.61 52.66 -0.99
N GLN A 4 24.11 53.49 -1.90
CA GLN A 4 22.82 53.32 -2.56
C GLN A 4 22.79 52.08 -3.49
N ARG A 5 23.91 51.77 -4.15
CA ARG A 5 24.06 50.56 -4.97
C ARG A 5 24.07 49.30 -4.11
N ILE A 6 24.75 49.33 -2.96
CA ILE A 6 24.78 48.19 -2.01
C ILE A 6 23.37 47.95 -1.44
N THR A 7 22.63 49.00 -1.10
CA THR A 7 21.24 48.85 -0.61
C THR A 7 20.33 48.21 -1.66
N ILE A 8 20.42 48.64 -2.92
CA ILE A 8 19.61 48.08 -4.01
C ILE A 8 19.97 46.61 -4.28
N ILE A 9 21.27 46.29 -4.33
CA ILE A 9 21.72 44.91 -4.55
C ILE A 9 21.26 43.99 -3.40
N SER A 10 21.35 44.45 -2.15
CA SER A 10 20.87 43.69 -0.99
C SER A 10 19.36 43.42 -1.07
N LEU A 11 18.57 44.43 -1.45
CA LEU A 11 17.12 44.33 -1.54
C LEU A 11 16.70 43.37 -2.67
N VAL A 12 17.34 43.46 -3.84
CA VAL A 12 17.08 42.56 -4.98
C VAL A 12 17.48 41.12 -4.63
N SER A 13 18.65 40.90 -4.03
CA SER A 13 19.09 39.57 -3.59
C SER A 13 18.13 38.95 -2.57
N MET A 14 17.63 39.74 -1.61
CA MET A 14 16.67 39.27 -0.62
C MET A 14 15.31 38.91 -1.25
N LEU A 15 14.89 39.66 -2.27
CA LEU A 15 13.67 39.39 -3.03
C LEU A 15 13.79 38.10 -3.84
N ILE A 16 14.92 37.89 -4.53
CA ILE A 16 15.20 36.65 -5.27
C ILE A 16 15.30 35.46 -4.32
N PHE A 17 15.99 35.61 -3.19
CA PHE A 17 16.12 34.54 -2.20
C PHE A 17 14.78 34.17 -1.57
N GLY A 18 13.93 35.17 -1.28
CA GLY A 18 12.55 34.96 -0.83
C GLY A 18 11.69 34.23 -1.86
N LEU A 19 11.81 34.58 -3.14
CA LEU A 19 11.12 33.90 -4.24
C LEU A 19 11.58 32.45 -4.40
N LEU A 20 12.89 32.19 -4.34
CA LEU A 20 13.44 30.83 -4.43
C LEU A 20 13.04 29.96 -3.23
N LEU A 21 13.06 30.50 -2.02
CA LEU A 21 12.61 29.80 -0.82
C LEU A 21 11.11 29.50 -0.87
N SER A 22 10.30 30.46 -1.31
CA SER A 22 8.85 30.28 -1.44
C SER A 22 8.50 29.24 -2.50
N GLY A 23 9.21 29.26 -3.64
CA GLY A 23 9.06 28.25 -4.69
C GLY A 23 9.47 26.86 -4.19
N LYS A 24 10.58 26.74 -3.46
CA LYS A 24 11.04 25.45 -2.89
C LYS A 24 10.03 24.88 -1.88
N LEU A 25 9.55 25.70 -0.95
CA LEU A 25 8.61 25.27 0.08
C LEU A 25 7.24 24.85 -0.50
N LEU A 26 6.78 25.51 -1.57
CA LEU A 26 5.55 25.14 -2.26
C LEU A 26 5.70 23.88 -3.12
N TYR A 27 6.89 23.66 -3.69
CA TYR A 27 7.18 22.50 -4.54
C TYR A 27 7.30 21.21 -3.73
N GLU A 28 7.95 21.24 -2.56
CA GLU A 28 8.16 20.05 -1.73
C GLU A 28 6.88 19.57 -1.02
N ASN A 29 5.91 20.44 -0.71
CA ASN A 29 4.87 20.10 0.27
C ASN A 29 3.49 19.71 -0.29
N LYS A 30 3.19 19.85 -1.60
CA LYS A 30 1.79 19.64 -2.08
C LYS A 30 1.57 19.05 -3.48
N TRP A 31 2.55 19.03 -4.38
CA TRP A 31 2.25 18.72 -5.79
C TRP A 31 2.53 17.28 -6.21
N LEU A 32 3.47 16.60 -5.54
CA LEU A 32 3.79 15.20 -5.85
C LEU A 32 2.87 14.20 -5.11
N GLU A 33 2.56 14.47 -3.84
CA GLU A 33 1.66 13.64 -3.02
C GLU A 33 0.22 13.65 -3.56
N GLY A 34 -0.27 14.80 -4.03
CA GLY A 34 -1.64 14.96 -4.48
C GLY A 34 -2.02 14.19 -5.75
N SER A 35 -1.04 13.83 -6.61
CA SER A 35 -1.31 13.07 -7.85
C SER A 35 -1.49 11.58 -7.56
N LEU A 36 -0.61 11.01 -6.71
CA LEU A 36 -0.67 9.61 -6.31
C LEU A 36 -1.95 9.29 -5.54
N ILE A 37 -2.36 10.18 -4.63
CA ILE A 37 -3.63 10.07 -3.87
C ILE A 37 -4.84 10.03 -4.82
N LYS A 38 -4.84 10.86 -5.88
CA LYS A 38 -5.97 10.94 -6.82
C LYS A 38 -6.06 9.74 -7.75
N GLU A 39 -4.93 9.27 -8.27
CA GLU A 39 -4.90 8.10 -9.16
C GLU A 39 -5.24 6.82 -8.40
N SER A 40 -4.76 6.67 -7.15
CA SER A 40 -5.07 5.49 -6.34
C SER A 40 -6.56 5.41 -5.96
N GLN A 41 -7.22 6.54 -5.68
CA GLN A 41 -8.63 6.59 -5.33
C GLN A 41 -9.59 6.20 -6.48
N GLN A 42 -9.10 6.21 -7.72
CA GLN A 42 -9.88 5.73 -8.87
C GLN A 42 -9.91 4.20 -8.95
N ILE A 43 -9.01 3.52 -8.23
CA ILE A 43 -8.95 2.06 -8.18
C ILE A 43 -10.05 1.56 -7.23
N SER A 44 -10.96 0.74 -7.78
CA SER A 44 -12.03 0.14 -6.99
C SER A 44 -11.47 -0.66 -5.80
N GLY A 45 -11.96 -0.37 -4.60
CA GLY A 45 -11.51 -0.99 -3.36
C GLY A 45 -10.42 -0.21 -2.61
N VAL A 46 -9.87 0.88 -3.17
CA VAL A 46 -8.93 1.77 -2.48
C VAL A 46 -9.67 2.98 -1.89
N LEU A 47 -9.47 3.24 -0.59
CA LEU A 47 -10.02 4.40 0.11
C LEU A 47 -9.04 5.57 0.12
N SER A 48 -7.77 5.29 0.34
CA SER A 48 -6.69 6.28 0.33
C SER A 48 -5.35 5.59 0.06
N ALA A 49 -4.37 6.36 -0.41
CA ALA A 49 -2.98 5.92 -0.45
C ALA A 49 -2.07 7.09 -0.08
N GLU A 50 -0.97 6.80 0.61
CA GLU A 50 0.02 7.79 1.04
C GLU A 50 1.42 7.19 0.99
N ILE A 51 2.44 8.04 0.90
CA ILE A 51 3.83 7.61 1.02
C ILE A 51 4.30 7.93 2.43
N LEU A 52 4.78 6.92 3.15
CA LEU A 52 5.36 7.06 4.48
C LEU A 52 6.87 6.89 4.41
N ASP A 53 7.60 7.95 4.78
CA ASP A 53 9.05 7.91 4.93
C ASP A 53 9.42 7.49 6.37
N LYS A 54 9.86 6.24 6.57
CA LYS A 54 10.40 5.76 7.85
C LYS A 54 11.90 5.52 7.74
N GLN A 55 12.69 6.34 8.44
CA GLN A 55 14.12 6.09 8.72
C GLN A 55 14.96 5.64 7.50
N GLY A 56 14.70 6.20 6.32
CA GLY A 56 15.44 5.90 5.08
C GLY A 56 14.81 4.83 4.18
N ALA A 57 13.67 4.25 4.56
CA ALA A 57 12.83 3.41 3.71
C ALA A 57 11.44 4.04 3.55
N SER A 58 11.03 4.23 2.30
CA SER A 58 9.77 4.88 1.93
C SER A 58 8.79 3.82 1.42
N GLU A 59 7.62 3.66 2.05
CA GLU A 59 6.58 2.70 1.64
C GLU A 59 5.30 3.41 1.21
N MET A 60 4.58 2.84 0.24
CA MET A 60 3.24 3.30 -0.15
C MET A 60 2.21 2.56 0.69
N LEU A 61 1.58 3.26 1.63
CA LEU A 61 0.52 2.72 2.47
C LEU A 61 -0.82 2.92 1.76
N VAL A 62 -1.59 1.85 1.57
CA VAL A 62 -2.86 1.88 0.83
C VAL A 62 -3.98 1.35 1.71
N ASN A 63 -4.92 2.22 2.08
CA ASN A 63 -6.11 1.86 2.82
C ASN A 63 -7.13 1.23 1.87
N THR A 64 -7.59 0.02 2.20
CA THR A 64 -8.57 -0.71 1.40
C THR A 64 -9.94 -0.74 2.05
N GLY A 65 -10.96 -0.54 1.21
CA GLY A 65 -12.37 -0.74 1.56
C GLY A 65 -12.75 -2.20 1.31
N GLN A 66 -13.91 -2.41 0.67
CA GLN A 66 -14.28 -3.73 0.17
C GLN A 66 -13.60 -3.99 -1.18
N VAL A 67 -12.71 -4.97 -1.20
CA VAL A 67 -11.96 -5.41 -2.38
C VAL A 67 -12.60 -6.67 -2.95
N THR A 68 -13.08 -6.60 -4.18
CA THR A 68 -13.67 -7.76 -4.89
C THR A 68 -12.65 -8.48 -5.76
N ASN A 69 -11.68 -7.74 -6.34
CA ASN A 69 -10.65 -8.28 -7.21
C ASN A 69 -9.28 -7.72 -6.79
N LEU A 70 -8.64 -8.41 -5.86
CA LEU A 70 -7.34 -8.01 -5.31
C LEU A 70 -6.23 -8.03 -6.35
N GLN A 71 -6.22 -9.01 -7.26
CA GLN A 71 -5.20 -9.11 -8.32
C GLN A 71 -5.22 -7.87 -9.25
N SER A 72 -6.40 -7.45 -9.70
CA SER A 72 -6.56 -6.26 -10.54
C SER A 72 -6.16 -4.98 -9.79
N LEU A 73 -6.57 -4.87 -8.52
CA LEU A 73 -6.18 -3.75 -7.66
C LEU A 73 -4.66 -3.66 -7.52
N CYS A 74 -3.99 -4.78 -7.20
CA CYS A 74 -2.54 -4.86 -7.08
C CYS A 74 -1.83 -4.53 -8.40
N THR A 75 -2.35 -4.99 -9.53
CA THR A 75 -1.79 -4.68 -10.85
C THR A 75 -1.81 -3.16 -11.12
N GLN A 76 -2.92 -2.50 -10.80
CA GLN A 76 -3.03 -1.04 -10.95
C GLN A 76 -2.13 -0.31 -9.97
N LEU A 77 -2.06 -0.74 -8.70
CA LEU A 77 -1.17 -0.15 -7.70
C LEU A 77 0.31 -0.23 -8.11
N LYS A 78 0.76 -1.34 -8.69
CA LYS A 78 2.15 -1.48 -9.20
C LYS A 78 2.52 -0.41 -10.23
N THR A 79 1.54 0.06 -11.02
CA THR A 79 1.81 1.09 -12.05
C THR A 79 2.01 2.47 -11.46
N ILE A 80 1.44 2.75 -10.28
CA ILE A 80 1.48 4.06 -9.63
C ILE A 80 2.49 4.13 -8.47
N SER A 81 2.83 3.00 -7.85
CA SER A 81 3.72 2.97 -6.67
C SER A 81 5.18 3.34 -7.00
N GLY A 82 5.56 3.29 -8.27
CA GLY A 82 6.92 3.61 -8.72
C GLY A 82 7.95 2.69 -8.06
N LYS A 83 8.83 3.26 -7.23
CA LYS A 83 9.86 2.53 -6.48
C LYS A 83 9.45 2.15 -5.06
N HIS A 84 8.28 2.60 -4.61
CA HIS A 84 7.84 2.44 -3.23
C HIS A 84 7.16 1.06 -3.09
N PRO A 85 7.64 0.20 -2.19
CA PRO A 85 6.95 -1.03 -1.85
C PRO A 85 5.58 -0.72 -1.23
N ILE A 86 4.58 -1.52 -1.56
CA ILE A 86 3.17 -1.30 -1.25
C ILE A 86 2.80 -2.08 0.00
N ARG A 87 2.18 -1.42 0.99
CA ARG A 87 1.55 -2.06 2.14
C ARG A 87 0.06 -1.79 2.11
N LEU A 88 -0.74 -2.86 2.06
CA LEU A 88 -2.20 -2.76 2.17
C LEU A 88 -2.61 -2.67 3.65
N VAL A 89 -3.52 -1.76 3.95
CA VAL A 89 -4.15 -1.58 5.26
C VAL A 89 -5.62 -1.94 5.14
N ASP A 90 -6.03 -2.97 5.84
CA ASP A 90 -7.36 -3.53 5.74
C ASP A 90 -8.14 -3.46 7.06
N GLN A 91 -9.34 -4.04 7.03
CA GLN A 91 -10.30 -3.97 8.12
C GLN A 91 -10.43 -5.32 8.83
N ARG A 92 -9.34 -6.09 8.86
CA ARG A 92 -9.30 -7.41 9.51
C ARG A 92 -9.71 -7.30 10.98
N THR A 93 -10.35 -8.34 11.45
CA THR A 93 -10.61 -8.58 12.87
C THR A 93 -9.61 -9.63 13.40
N PRO A 94 -9.49 -9.79 14.73
CA PRO A 94 -8.69 -10.86 15.31
C PRO A 94 -9.08 -12.25 14.80
N GLU A 95 -10.37 -12.48 14.54
CA GLU A 95 -10.89 -13.76 14.01
C GLU A 95 -10.43 -14.00 12.58
N LEU A 96 -10.49 -12.99 11.71
CA LEU A 96 -9.97 -13.09 10.34
C LEU A 96 -8.46 -13.33 10.32
N GLU A 97 -7.73 -12.68 11.22
CA GLU A 97 -6.28 -12.87 11.38
C GLU A 97 -5.95 -14.30 11.84
N GLU A 98 -6.70 -14.86 12.79
CA GLU A 98 -6.52 -16.24 13.24
C GLU A 98 -6.74 -17.25 12.10
N VAL A 99 -7.80 -17.07 11.32
CA VAL A 99 -8.06 -17.90 10.13
C VAL A 99 -6.92 -17.78 9.13
N TYR A 100 -6.46 -16.56 8.86
CA TYR A 100 -5.34 -16.33 7.95
C TYR A 100 -4.04 -17.01 8.44
N GLN A 101 -3.73 -16.94 9.73
CA GLN A 101 -2.56 -17.60 10.32
C GLN A 101 -2.61 -19.13 10.14
N GLN A 102 -3.78 -19.75 10.29
CA GLN A 102 -3.94 -21.18 10.02
C GLN A 102 -3.76 -21.53 8.53
N MET A 103 -4.24 -20.64 7.65
CA MET A 103 -4.08 -20.77 6.19
C MET A 103 -2.62 -20.68 5.73
N GLN A 104 -1.76 -19.96 6.46
CA GLN A 104 -0.36 -19.75 6.07
C GLN A 104 0.40 -21.07 5.88
N PHE A 105 0.13 -22.12 6.67
CA PHE A 105 0.81 -23.40 6.50
C PHE A 105 0.57 -24.01 5.12
N ALA A 106 -0.69 -24.08 4.70
CA ALA A 106 -1.04 -24.60 3.39
C ALA A 106 -0.53 -23.70 2.24
N ILE A 107 -0.52 -22.38 2.45
CA ILE A 107 0.05 -21.43 1.48
C ILE A 107 1.55 -21.68 1.29
N GLN A 108 2.31 -21.77 2.39
CA GLN A 108 3.76 -21.99 2.33
C GLN A 108 4.10 -23.37 1.75
N GLU A 109 3.36 -24.41 2.13
CA GLU A 109 3.50 -25.74 1.53
C GLU A 109 3.22 -25.69 0.01
N GLY A 110 2.13 -25.03 -0.38
CA GLY A 110 1.75 -24.77 -1.77
C GLY A 110 2.85 -24.10 -2.59
N MET A 111 3.48 -23.07 -2.02
CA MET A 111 4.58 -22.35 -2.65
C MET A 111 5.83 -23.20 -2.84
N VAL A 112 6.19 -24.02 -1.85
CA VAL A 112 7.41 -24.84 -1.87
C VAL A 112 7.23 -26.09 -2.75
N MET A 113 6.10 -26.77 -2.62
CA MET A 113 5.84 -28.04 -3.31
C MET A 113 5.19 -27.86 -4.69
N GLY A 114 4.65 -26.66 -4.97
CA GLY A 114 3.95 -26.35 -6.21
C GLY A 114 2.56 -26.97 -6.33
N ASN A 115 2.01 -27.55 -5.25
CA ASN A 115 0.69 -28.20 -5.22
C ASN A 115 -0.47 -27.19 -5.00
N PHE A 116 -0.52 -26.14 -5.82
CA PHE A 116 -1.46 -25.02 -5.67
C PHE A 116 -2.95 -25.43 -5.69
N THR A 117 -3.32 -26.47 -6.44
CA THR A 117 -4.71 -26.96 -6.48
C THR A 117 -5.13 -27.55 -5.13
N GLN A 118 -4.24 -28.32 -4.49
CA GLN A 118 -4.46 -28.88 -3.17
C GLN A 118 -4.49 -27.78 -2.10
N MET A 119 -3.57 -26.82 -2.18
CA MET A 119 -3.58 -25.62 -1.33
C MET A 119 -4.96 -24.94 -1.39
N ARG A 120 -5.49 -24.65 -2.59
CA ARG A 120 -6.81 -24.03 -2.76
C ARG A 120 -7.93 -24.83 -2.08
N GLU A 121 -7.91 -26.16 -2.18
CA GLU A 121 -8.92 -27.03 -1.54
C GLU A 121 -8.83 -26.99 -0.02
N THR A 122 -7.61 -27.07 0.54
CA THR A 122 -7.39 -26.94 1.98
C THR A 122 -7.85 -25.58 2.51
N LEU A 123 -7.50 -24.50 1.82
CA LEU A 123 -7.92 -23.14 2.19
C LEU A 123 -9.43 -22.96 2.11
N ALA A 124 -10.10 -23.55 1.10
CA ALA A 124 -11.55 -23.50 0.98
C ALA A 124 -12.25 -24.19 2.16
N ILE A 125 -11.74 -25.34 2.61
CA ILE A 125 -12.27 -26.06 3.79
C ILE A 125 -12.08 -25.22 5.06
N GLN A 126 -10.89 -24.64 5.26
CA GLN A 126 -10.62 -23.77 6.42
C GLN A 126 -11.53 -22.53 6.44
N ALA A 127 -11.77 -21.91 5.29
CA ALA A 127 -12.67 -20.78 5.15
C ALA A 127 -14.12 -21.15 5.49
N GLU A 128 -14.61 -22.28 4.96
CA GLU A 128 -15.97 -22.78 5.22
C GLU A 128 -16.17 -23.11 6.71
N GLN A 129 -15.20 -23.77 7.34
CA GLN A 129 -15.24 -24.11 8.77
C GLN A 129 -15.28 -22.87 9.67
N ALA A 130 -14.60 -21.80 9.26
CA ALA A 130 -14.60 -20.53 9.98
C ALA A 130 -15.79 -19.61 9.63
N GLY A 131 -16.64 -20.01 8.67
CA GLY A 131 -17.77 -19.19 8.22
C GLY A 131 -17.33 -17.89 7.52
N VAL A 132 -16.16 -17.89 6.88
CA VAL A 132 -15.62 -16.73 6.16
C VAL A 132 -15.69 -16.95 4.65
N VAL A 133 -15.99 -15.89 3.90
CA VAL A 133 -16.00 -15.94 2.43
C VAL A 133 -14.57 -15.74 1.94
N MET A 134 -14.03 -16.71 1.22
CA MET A 134 -12.69 -16.64 0.63
C MET A 134 -12.76 -16.36 -0.88
N ASN A 135 -11.95 -15.40 -1.34
CA ASN A 135 -11.60 -15.24 -2.74
C ASN A 135 -10.09 -15.40 -2.89
N LEU A 136 -9.67 -16.38 -3.68
CA LEU A 136 -8.27 -16.73 -3.91
C LEU A 136 -7.97 -16.72 -5.41
N THR A 137 -7.03 -15.88 -5.80
CA THR A 137 -6.52 -15.80 -7.19
C THR A 137 -5.01 -15.86 -7.20
N MET A 138 -4.41 -16.18 -8.35
CA MET A 138 -2.97 -16.35 -8.47
C MET A 138 -2.52 -16.09 -9.91
N ASP A 139 -1.32 -15.54 -10.05
CA ASP A 139 -0.59 -15.47 -11.31
C ASP A 139 0.89 -15.84 -11.10
N ASN A 140 1.75 -15.42 -12.03
CA ASN A 140 3.19 -15.66 -11.96
C ASN A 140 3.86 -14.84 -10.85
N GLU A 141 3.28 -13.69 -10.48
CA GLU A 141 3.89 -12.74 -9.55
C GLU A 141 3.51 -13.08 -8.11
N GLY A 142 2.25 -13.47 -7.87
CA GLY A 142 1.73 -13.61 -6.51
C GLY A 142 0.49 -14.48 -6.36
N ILE A 143 0.19 -14.77 -5.10
CA ILE A 143 -1.08 -15.31 -4.62
C ILE A 143 -1.83 -14.16 -3.94
N TYR A 144 -3.09 -13.98 -4.30
CA TYR A 144 -3.93 -12.89 -3.83
C TYR A 144 -5.11 -13.49 -3.06
N LEU A 145 -5.12 -13.27 -1.75
CA LEU A 145 -6.13 -13.78 -0.84
C LEU A 145 -6.97 -12.65 -0.29
N VAL A 146 -8.29 -12.85 -0.31
CA VAL A 146 -9.27 -12.00 0.35
C VAL A 146 -10.14 -12.88 1.24
N LEU A 147 -10.25 -12.52 2.51
CA LEU A 147 -11.16 -13.14 3.48
C LEU A 147 -12.18 -12.08 3.93
N THR A 148 -13.46 -12.38 3.79
CA THR A 148 -14.56 -11.47 4.14
C THR A 148 -15.45 -12.10 5.20
N GLN A 149 -15.71 -11.34 6.27
CA GLN A 149 -16.65 -11.69 7.34
C GLN A 149 -17.52 -10.47 7.65
N GLY A 150 -18.76 -10.47 7.13
CA GLY A 150 -19.65 -9.30 7.20
C GLY A 150 -19.04 -8.09 6.50
N GLU A 151 -18.92 -6.98 7.22
CA GLU A 151 -18.30 -5.73 6.73
C GLU A 151 -16.77 -5.71 6.87
N HIS A 152 -16.18 -6.72 7.52
CA HIS A 152 -14.75 -6.82 7.74
C HIS A 152 -14.07 -7.63 6.64
N GLN A 153 -12.87 -7.21 6.28
CA GLN A 153 -12.10 -7.87 5.23
C GLN A 153 -10.62 -7.85 5.56
N LEU A 154 -9.98 -9.00 5.38
CA LEU A 154 -8.53 -9.17 5.35
C LEU A 154 -8.10 -9.37 3.90
N VAL A 155 -7.10 -8.62 3.46
CA VAL A 155 -6.46 -8.82 2.16
C VAL A 155 -5.00 -9.21 2.39
N SER A 156 -4.49 -10.12 1.58
CA SER A 156 -3.09 -10.53 1.65
C SER A 156 -2.55 -10.81 0.26
N VAL A 157 -1.35 -10.30 0.01
CA VAL A 157 -0.58 -10.55 -1.21
C VAL A 157 0.67 -11.31 -0.83
N ILE A 158 0.81 -12.52 -1.35
CA ILE A 158 1.97 -13.37 -1.11
C ILE A 158 2.77 -13.45 -2.41
N GLU A 159 3.94 -12.83 -2.42
CA GLU A 159 4.83 -12.81 -3.58
C GLU A 159 5.50 -14.18 -3.80
N ARG A 160 5.49 -14.64 -5.06
CA ARG A 160 6.07 -15.94 -5.43
C ARG A 160 7.59 -15.92 -5.59
N HIS A 161 8.17 -14.75 -5.84
CA HIS A 161 9.60 -14.62 -6.11
C HIS A 161 10.32 -13.64 -5.16
N GLY A 162 9.63 -13.16 -4.11
CA GLY A 162 10.21 -12.28 -3.10
C GLY A 162 10.72 -10.96 -3.67
N GLN A 163 10.01 -10.38 -4.64
CA GLN A 163 10.37 -9.15 -5.33
C GLN A 163 10.43 -7.93 -4.39
N GLY A 164 9.77 -8.00 -3.24
CA GLY A 164 9.65 -6.91 -2.27
C GLY A 164 8.73 -5.78 -2.75
N THR A 165 7.86 -6.03 -3.74
CA THR A 165 6.91 -5.04 -4.24
C THR A 165 5.74 -4.87 -3.28
N PHE A 166 5.26 -5.97 -2.70
CA PHE A 166 4.23 -5.97 -1.67
C PHE A 166 4.83 -6.36 -0.32
N LEU A 167 4.61 -5.51 0.66
CA LEU A 167 4.90 -5.77 2.06
C LEU A 167 3.71 -6.50 2.70
N PRO A 168 3.92 -7.21 3.82
CA PRO A 168 2.82 -7.85 4.53
C PRO A 168 1.70 -6.86 4.84
N SER A 169 0.48 -7.20 4.44
CA SER A 169 -0.71 -6.42 4.72
C SER A 169 -1.00 -6.36 6.22
N VAL A 170 -1.58 -5.26 6.69
CA VAL A 170 -1.76 -4.95 8.11
C VAL A 170 -3.18 -4.47 8.39
N GLY A 171 -3.61 -4.53 9.65
CA GLY A 171 -4.87 -3.95 10.08
C GLY A 171 -4.79 -2.43 10.26
N ARG A 172 -5.95 -1.79 10.43
CA ARG A 172 -6.11 -0.35 10.71
C ARG A 172 -5.40 0.15 11.98
N ASP A 173 -4.97 -0.75 12.86
CA ASP A 173 -4.19 -0.46 14.06
C ASP A 173 -2.69 -0.24 13.78
N TYR A 174 -2.26 -0.35 12.51
CA TYR A 174 -0.86 -0.17 12.13
C TYR A 174 -0.34 1.26 12.41
N PRO A 175 0.80 1.39 13.14
CA PRO A 175 1.39 2.67 13.46
C PRO A 175 2.01 3.34 12.21
N GLY A 176 1.25 4.24 11.59
CA GLY A 176 1.64 5.01 10.41
C GLY A 176 0.54 5.94 9.89
N MET A 177 -0.73 5.59 10.09
CA MET A 177 -1.91 6.32 9.57
C MET A 177 -2.25 7.64 10.29
N ASN A 178 -1.60 7.95 11.42
CA ASN A 178 -1.96 9.07 12.31
C ASN A 178 -0.82 10.09 12.49
N GLN A 179 0.16 10.14 11.58
CA GLN A 179 1.27 11.11 11.65
C GLN A 179 1.19 12.13 10.52
#